data_AF-A0A1G1H0M5-F1
#
_entry.id   AF-A0A1G1H0M5-F1
#
_cell.length_a   1.000
_cell.length_b   1.000
_cell.length_c   1.000
_cell.angle_alpha   90.00
_cell.angle_beta   90.00
_cell.angle_gamma   90.00
#
_symmetry.space_group_name_H-M   'P 1'
#
loop_
_entity.id
_entity.type
_entity.pdbx_description
1 polymer ?
#
loop_
_entity_poly.entity_id
_entity_poly.type
_entity_poly.pdbx_seq_one_letter_code
_entity_poly.pdbx_strand_id
1 'polypeptide(L)'
;MKDKKALTAPCGIDCFNCEIYEDNLSNEFAEALYGKYGWPKEEIACKGCRKQDGKHVHLPQGCSTLDCVKSKGVAFCSDCDDFPCSLLAPVADLAAIRPHNLKVYNLCRIKKIGLTRWVEEEAGQTRKKYFTGKFVMGKGQGD
;
A
#
# COMPACT_ATOMS: atom_id res chain seq x y z
N MET A 1 5.85 -0.05 -19.43
CA MET A 1 5.78 -0.12 -17.95
C MET A 1 4.74 0.88 -17.48
N LYS A 2 3.72 0.45 -16.73
CA LYS A 2 2.75 1.39 -16.15
C LYS A 2 3.47 2.34 -15.18
N ASP A 3 2.98 3.56 -15.10
CA ASP A 3 3.56 4.59 -14.25
C ASP A 3 3.41 4.22 -12.75
N LYS A 4 4.50 3.69 -12.17
CA LYS A 4 4.56 3.31 -10.75
C LYS A 4 4.27 4.50 -9.81
N LYS A 5 4.53 5.74 -10.26
CA LYS A 5 4.20 6.94 -9.48
C LYS A 5 2.69 7.09 -9.35
N ALA A 6 1.95 6.92 -10.46
CA ALA A 6 0.49 6.91 -10.45
C ALA A 6 -0.10 5.73 -9.64
N LEU A 7 0.66 4.64 -9.46
CA LEU A 7 0.31 3.50 -8.62
C LEU A 7 0.79 3.62 -7.17
N THR A 8 1.32 4.77 -6.77
CA THR A 8 1.62 5.04 -5.35
C THR A 8 0.41 5.70 -4.71
N ALA A 9 -0.19 5.02 -3.72
CA ALA A 9 -1.34 5.53 -3.00
C ALA A 9 -0.99 6.80 -2.21
N PRO A 10 -1.93 7.75 -2.02
CA PRO A 10 -1.69 8.94 -1.19
C PRO A 10 -1.24 8.65 0.24
N CYS A 11 -1.59 7.47 0.78
CA CYS A 11 -1.18 7.04 2.11
C CYS A 11 0.21 6.37 2.16
N GLY A 12 0.95 6.33 1.05
CA GLY A 12 2.30 5.75 0.98
C GLY A 12 2.36 4.27 0.67
N ILE A 13 1.23 3.61 0.39
CA ILE A 13 1.22 2.20 -0.05
C ILE A 13 1.66 2.11 -1.51
N ASP A 14 2.56 1.17 -1.78
CA ASP A 14 3.07 0.78 -3.08
C ASP A 14 2.13 -0.18 -3.81
N CYS A 15 1.00 0.30 -4.34
CA CYS A 15 0.01 -0.59 -4.97
C CYS A 15 0.61 -1.44 -6.09
N PHE A 16 1.63 -0.95 -6.79
CA PHE A 16 2.34 -1.68 -7.84
C PHE A 16 3.10 -2.93 -7.34
N ASN A 17 3.34 -3.09 -6.04
CA ASN A 17 3.91 -4.31 -5.44
C ASN A 17 2.86 -5.17 -4.73
N CYS A 18 1.57 -4.80 -4.82
CA CYS A 18 0.49 -5.57 -4.19
C CYS A 18 0.21 -6.85 -4.99
N GLU A 19 -0.03 -7.97 -4.32
CA GLU A 19 -0.27 -9.27 -4.98
C GLU A 19 -1.60 -9.31 -5.75
N ILE A 20 -2.60 -8.53 -5.31
CA ILE A 20 -3.89 -8.42 -6.02
C ILE A 20 -3.88 -7.36 -7.12
N TYR A 21 -2.78 -6.63 -7.30
CA TYR A 21 -2.66 -5.71 -8.42
C TYR A 21 -2.64 -6.50 -9.73
N GLU A 22 -3.41 -6.06 -10.74
CA GLU A 22 -3.71 -6.83 -11.96
C GLU A 22 -2.46 -7.37 -12.68
N ASP A 23 -1.33 -6.64 -12.66
CA ASP A 23 -0.10 -7.10 -13.32
C ASP A 23 0.70 -8.13 -12.49
N ASN A 24 0.41 -8.23 -11.19
CA ASN A 24 1.07 -9.15 -10.26
C ASN A 24 0.21 -10.38 -9.93
N LEU A 25 -1.10 -10.33 -10.25
CA LEU A 25 -2.07 -11.33 -9.85
C LEU A 25 -1.85 -12.62 -10.65
N SER A 26 -1.43 -13.68 -9.96
CA SER A 26 -1.35 -15.03 -10.55
C SER A 26 -2.71 -15.72 -10.52
N ASN A 27 -2.93 -16.65 -11.46
CA ASN A 27 -4.15 -17.44 -11.51
C ASN A 27 -4.31 -18.28 -10.23
N GLU A 28 -3.22 -18.86 -9.73
CA GLU A 28 -3.21 -19.67 -8.51
C GLU A 28 -3.62 -18.83 -7.29
N PHE A 29 -3.13 -17.60 -7.20
CA PHE A 29 -3.48 -16.71 -6.11
C PHE A 29 -4.93 -16.23 -6.21
N ALA A 30 -5.41 -15.93 -7.42
CA ALA A 30 -6.81 -15.58 -7.66
C ALA A 30 -7.75 -16.74 -7.27
N GLU A 31 -7.42 -17.98 -7.62
CA GLU A 31 -8.17 -19.17 -7.21
C GLU A 31 -8.16 -19.37 -5.69
N ALA A 32 -7.01 -19.17 -5.05
CA ALA A 32 -6.92 -19.26 -3.59
C ALA A 32 -7.80 -18.20 -2.89
N LEU A 33 -7.86 -16.98 -3.43
CA LEU A 33 -8.72 -15.91 -2.92
C LEU A 33 -10.20 -16.18 -3.20
N TYR A 34 -10.55 -16.72 -4.38
CA TYR A 34 -11.91 -17.15 -4.68
C TYR A 34 -12.37 -18.27 -3.73
N GLY A 35 -11.55 -19.32 -3.55
CA GLY A 35 -11.87 -20.42 -2.64
C GLY A 35 -12.00 -19.98 -1.18
N LYS A 36 -11.22 -18.97 -0.75
CA LYS A 36 -11.25 -18.47 0.62
C LYS A 36 -12.38 -17.48 0.90
N TYR A 37 -12.68 -16.58 -0.04
CA TYR A 37 -13.58 -15.43 0.19
C TYR A 37 -14.78 -15.37 -0.75
N GLY A 38 -14.85 -16.23 -1.78
CA GLY A 38 -15.89 -16.19 -2.81
C GLY A 38 -15.77 -15.00 -3.77
N TRP A 39 -14.63 -14.31 -3.79
CA TRP A 39 -14.41 -13.12 -4.60
C TRP A 39 -14.19 -13.49 -6.09
N PRO A 40 -15.00 -12.97 -7.03
CA PRO A 40 -14.79 -13.19 -8.45
C PRO A 40 -13.38 -12.75 -8.87
N LYS A 41 -12.74 -13.51 -9.75
CA LYS A 41 -11.35 -13.25 -10.18
C LYS A 41 -11.19 -11.88 -10.82
N GLU A 42 -12.20 -11.47 -11.58
CA GLU A 42 -12.27 -10.18 -12.25
C GLU A 42 -12.32 -9.02 -11.24
N GLU A 43 -12.92 -9.23 -10.07
CA GLU A 43 -12.97 -8.24 -9.00
C GLU A 43 -11.68 -8.20 -8.17
N ILE A 44 -10.96 -9.32 -8.09
CA ILE A 44 -9.65 -9.40 -7.42
C ILE A 44 -8.59 -8.58 -8.17
N ALA A 45 -8.64 -8.54 -9.51
CA ALA A 45 -7.70 -7.82 -10.37
C ALA A 45 -7.77 -6.29 -10.16
N CYS A 46 -7.04 -5.81 -9.15
CA CYS A 46 -7.02 -4.42 -8.71
C CYS A 46 -6.23 -3.54 -9.68
N LYS A 47 -6.76 -2.37 -10.01
CA LYS A 47 -6.13 -1.39 -10.90
C LYS A 47 -5.33 -0.32 -10.14
N GLY A 48 -5.29 -0.42 -8.82
CA GLY A 48 -4.60 0.51 -7.93
C GLY A 48 -5.51 1.57 -7.31
N CYS A 49 -5.12 2.05 -6.12
CA CYS A 49 -5.93 2.95 -5.28
C CYS A 49 -6.45 4.18 -6.04
N ARG A 50 -5.57 4.92 -6.72
CA ARG A 50 -5.95 6.15 -7.44
C ARG A 50 -6.87 5.88 -8.64
N LYS A 51 -6.73 4.73 -9.32
CA LYS A 51 -7.51 4.38 -10.52
C LYS A 51 -8.90 3.84 -10.20
N GLN A 52 -9.09 3.22 -9.04
CA GLN A 52 -10.38 2.64 -8.61
C GLN A 52 -11.04 3.43 -7.50
N ASP A 53 -10.59 4.66 -7.28
CA ASP A 53 -11.13 5.52 -6.23
C ASP A 53 -11.11 4.88 -4.83
N GLY A 54 -10.04 4.16 -4.53
CA GLY A 54 -9.86 3.44 -3.27
C GLY A 54 -10.77 2.22 -3.09
N LYS A 55 -11.58 1.87 -4.09
CA LYS A 55 -12.45 0.69 -4.06
C LYS A 55 -11.70 -0.55 -4.52
N HIS A 56 -11.75 -1.58 -3.69
CA HIS A 56 -11.13 -2.88 -3.92
C HIS A 56 -12.12 -3.98 -3.53
N VAL A 57 -11.88 -5.22 -3.94
CA VAL A 57 -12.76 -6.35 -3.59
C VAL A 57 -12.99 -6.53 -2.08
N HIS A 58 -12.00 -6.17 -1.27
CA HIS A 58 -12.07 -6.23 0.20
C HIS A 58 -12.38 -4.87 0.86
N LEU A 59 -12.65 -3.85 0.05
CA LEU A 59 -13.02 -2.50 0.47
C LEU A 59 -14.01 -1.87 -0.55
N PRO A 60 -15.19 -2.48 -0.74
CA PRO A 60 -16.14 -2.05 -1.78
C PRO A 60 -16.71 -0.63 -1.53
N GLN A 61 -16.81 -0.23 -0.26
CA GLN A 61 -17.33 1.07 0.16
C GLN A 61 -16.36 2.24 -0.11
N GLY A 62 -15.10 1.95 -0.48
CA GLY A 62 -14.06 2.96 -0.66
C GLY A 62 -13.23 3.21 0.60
N CYS A 63 -12.29 4.17 0.50
CA CYS A 63 -11.23 4.37 1.46
C CYS A 63 -11.32 5.75 2.12
N SER A 64 -11.63 5.80 3.42
CA SER A 64 -11.74 7.06 4.16
C SER A 64 -10.43 7.87 4.17
N THR A 65 -9.27 7.22 4.08
CA THR A 65 -7.98 7.93 3.94
C THR A 65 -7.89 8.66 2.59
N LEU A 66 -8.37 8.04 1.51
CA LEU A 66 -8.41 8.69 0.20
C LEU A 66 -9.42 9.84 0.18
N ASP A 67 -10.59 9.66 0.78
CA ASP A 67 -11.60 10.71 0.90
C ASP A 67 -11.07 11.92 1.66
N CYS A 68 -10.36 11.68 2.77
CA CYS A 68 -9.67 12.72 3.52
C CYS A 68 -8.65 13.49 2.65
N VAL A 69 -7.80 12.77 1.92
CA VAL A 69 -6.82 13.36 0.99
C VAL A 69 -7.48 14.25 -0.05
N LYS A 70 -8.57 13.77 -0.67
CA LYS A 70 -9.34 14.57 -1.64
C LYS A 70 -9.95 15.81 -0.99
N SER A 71 -10.57 15.66 0.18
CA SER A 71 -11.22 16.77 0.89
C SER A 71 -10.24 17.89 1.26
N LYS A 72 -8.98 17.52 1.56
CA LYS A 72 -7.91 18.44 1.92
C LYS A 72 -7.09 18.94 0.72
N GLY A 73 -7.31 18.40 -0.47
CA GLY A 73 -6.58 18.79 -1.68
C GLY A 73 -5.09 18.48 -1.66
N VAL A 74 -4.64 17.49 -0.88
CA VAL A 74 -3.22 17.11 -0.78
C VAL A 74 -2.88 15.96 -1.73
N ALA A 75 -1.64 15.90 -2.22
CA ALA A 75 -1.21 14.82 -3.13
C ALA A 75 -0.86 13.53 -2.36
N PHE A 76 -0.15 13.69 -1.24
CA PHE A 76 0.16 12.64 -0.27
C PHE A 76 -0.26 13.07 1.14
N CYS A 77 -0.48 12.09 2.01
CA CYS A 77 -0.79 12.39 3.41
C CYS A 77 0.35 13.16 4.09
N SER A 78 1.60 13.00 3.65
CA SER A 78 2.77 13.74 4.16
C SER A 78 2.78 15.24 3.85
N ASP A 79 1.89 15.68 2.97
CA ASP A 79 1.72 17.08 2.58
C ASP A 79 0.63 17.76 3.41
N CYS A 80 -0.07 17.01 4.27
CA CYS A 80 -1.08 17.54 5.19
C CYS A 80 -0.44 18.06 6.47
N ASP A 81 -0.93 19.19 6.99
CA ASP A 81 -0.46 19.80 8.24
C ASP A 81 -0.68 18.90 9.47
N ASP A 82 -1.71 18.03 9.43
CA ASP A 82 -2.00 17.07 10.51
C ASP A 82 -1.15 15.80 10.44
N PHE A 83 -0.19 15.71 9.51
CA PHE A 83 0.63 14.52 9.35
C PHE A 83 1.70 14.38 10.44
N PRO A 84 1.83 13.21 11.09
CA PRO A 84 1.01 12.00 10.95
C PRO A 84 -0.28 12.04 11.79
N CYS A 85 -1.39 11.50 11.26
CA CYS A 85 -2.68 11.47 11.93
C CYS A 85 -3.18 10.04 12.24
N SER A 86 -4.28 9.94 12.98
CA SER A 86 -4.85 8.67 13.45
C SER A 86 -5.25 7.69 12.34
N LEU A 87 -5.60 8.18 11.14
CA LEU A 87 -5.89 7.32 9.97
C LEU A 87 -4.68 6.51 9.48
N LEU A 88 -3.47 6.90 9.89
CA LEU A 88 -2.21 6.24 9.54
C LEU A 88 -1.55 5.57 10.76
N ALA A 89 -2.22 5.56 11.92
CA ALA A 89 -1.69 4.94 13.12
C ALA A 89 -1.46 3.42 12.87
N PRO A 90 -0.35 2.86 13.37
CA PRO A 90 -0.07 1.46 13.19
C PRO A 90 -1.01 0.59 14.03
N VAL A 91 -1.30 -0.60 13.54
CA VAL A 91 -2.07 -1.62 14.26
C VAL A 91 -1.47 -3.00 14.03
N ALA A 92 -1.41 -3.82 15.08
CA ALA A 92 -0.85 -5.17 15.01
C ALA A 92 -1.77 -6.15 14.27
N ASP A 93 -3.09 -5.93 14.37
CA ASP A 93 -4.07 -6.75 13.67
C ASP A 93 -3.82 -6.74 12.15
N LEU A 94 -3.85 -7.94 11.57
CA LEU A 94 -3.54 -8.22 10.16
C LEU A 94 -2.16 -7.76 9.65
N ALA A 95 -1.26 -7.27 10.51
CA ALA A 95 0.04 -6.72 10.10
C ALA A 95 0.94 -7.75 9.39
N ALA A 96 0.76 -9.04 9.68
CA ALA A 96 1.47 -10.14 9.05
C ALA A 96 1.08 -10.35 7.56
N ILE A 97 -0.07 -9.85 7.11
CA ILE A 97 -0.57 -10.06 5.74
C ILE A 97 -0.96 -8.77 5.02
N ARG A 98 -1.04 -7.63 5.73
CA ARG A 98 -1.37 -6.32 5.18
C ARG A 98 -0.20 -5.35 5.35
N PRO A 99 0.11 -4.52 4.33
CA PRO A 99 1.22 -3.58 4.39
C PRO A 99 0.87 -2.26 5.11
N HIS A 100 -0.22 -2.19 5.89
CA HIS A 100 -0.75 -0.90 6.40
C HIS A 100 0.22 -0.17 7.33
N ASN A 101 1.10 -0.88 8.03
CA ASN A 101 2.11 -0.26 8.89
C ASN A 101 3.28 0.37 8.10
N LEU A 102 3.38 0.14 6.79
CA LEU A 102 4.39 0.79 5.94
C LEU A 102 4.04 2.24 5.58
N LYS A 103 2.77 2.64 5.71
CA LYS A 103 2.23 3.93 5.26
C LYS A 103 3.11 5.11 5.70
N VAL A 104 3.28 5.30 7.01
CA VAL A 104 4.01 6.44 7.58
C VAL A 104 5.48 6.41 7.19
N TYR A 105 6.14 5.25 7.29
CA TYR A 105 7.55 5.12 6.93
C TYR A 105 7.78 5.47 5.45
N ASN A 106 6.98 4.91 4.54
CA ASN A 106 7.08 5.19 3.12
C ASN A 106 6.85 6.67 2.80
N LEU A 107 5.86 7.30 3.43
CA LEU A 107 5.60 8.73 3.28
C LEU A 107 6.80 9.59 3.71
N CYS A 108 7.43 9.27 4.83
CA CYS A 108 8.67 9.93 5.27
C CYS A 108 9.81 9.72 4.28
N ARG A 109 9.95 8.52 3.70
CA ARG A 109 10.95 8.24 2.67
C ARG A 109 10.68 9.04 1.39
N ILE A 110 9.44 9.03 0.88
CA ILE A 110 9.02 9.82 -0.29
C ILE A 110 9.34 11.30 -0.08
N LYS A 111 9.03 11.87 1.10
CA LYS A 111 9.34 13.28 1.40
C LYS A 111 10.85 13.55 1.46
N LYS A 112 11.66 12.59 1.91
CA LYS A 112 13.11 12.74 2.07
C LYS A 112 13.89 12.57 0.76
N ILE A 113 13.55 11.58 -0.06
CA ILE A 113 14.34 11.21 -1.24
C ILE A 113 13.62 11.43 -2.57
N GLY A 114 12.35 11.84 -2.52
CA GLY A 114 11.49 12.02 -3.69
C GLY A 114 10.81 10.72 -4.15
N LEU A 115 9.64 10.87 -4.76
CA LEU A 115 8.80 9.75 -5.20
C LEU A 115 9.51 8.85 -6.23
N THR A 116 10.19 9.44 -7.23
CA THR A 116 10.89 8.68 -8.28
C THR A 116 11.90 7.73 -7.68
N ARG A 117 12.78 8.25 -6.84
CA ARG A 117 13.86 7.46 -6.23
C ARG A 117 13.30 6.40 -5.29
N TRP A 118 12.29 6.74 -4.50
CA TRP A 118 11.66 5.76 -3.60
C TRP A 118 11.00 4.60 -4.36
N VAL A 119 10.31 4.89 -5.48
CA VAL A 119 9.70 3.87 -6.35
C VAL A 119 10.75 2.92 -6.93
N GLU A 120 11.89 3.45 -7.35
CA GLU A 120 12.94 2.70 -8.05
C GLU A 120 13.84 1.90 -7.09
N GLU A 121 14.18 2.49 -5.94
CA GLU A 121 15.23 1.95 -5.05
C GLU A 121 14.68 1.28 -3.78
N GLU A 122 13.58 1.78 -3.20
CA GLU A 122 13.23 1.45 -1.80
C GLU A 122 11.91 0.69 -1.63
N ALA A 123 10.88 0.98 -2.42
CA ALA A 123 9.52 0.49 -2.19
C ALA A 123 9.45 -1.04 -2.11
N GLY A 124 9.95 -1.73 -3.13
CA GLY A 124 9.92 -3.20 -3.20
C GLY A 124 10.75 -3.86 -2.10
N GLN A 125 11.97 -3.36 -1.85
CA GLN A 125 12.85 -3.92 -0.82
C GLN A 125 12.27 -3.70 0.59
N THR A 126 11.70 -2.53 0.85
CA THR A 126 11.06 -2.20 2.13
C THR A 126 9.88 -3.13 2.39
N ARG A 127 9.02 -3.32 1.39
CA ARG A 127 7.88 -4.26 1.47
C ARG A 127 8.34 -5.69 1.72
N LYS A 128 9.36 -6.15 0.98
CA LYS A 128 9.91 -7.50 1.16
C LYS A 128 10.42 -7.69 2.59
N LYS A 129 11.28 -6.79 3.08
CA LYS A 129 11.81 -6.86 4.46
C LYS A 129 10.72 -6.77 5.53
N TYR A 130 9.63 -6.05 5.26
CA TYR A 130 8.50 -5.98 6.19
C TYR A 130 7.83 -7.34 6.43
N PHE A 131 7.64 -8.14 5.38
CA PHE A 131 6.98 -9.44 5.50
C PHE A 131 7.93 -10.62 5.78
N THR A 132 9.18 -10.54 5.33
CA THR A 132 10.12 -11.67 5.41
C THR A 132 11.33 -11.43 6.31
N GLY A 133 11.58 -10.18 6.69
CA GLY A 133 12.73 -9.82 7.52
C GLY A 133 12.54 -10.22 8.97
N LYS A 134 13.64 -10.41 9.70
CA LYS A 134 13.60 -10.65 11.14
C LYS A 134 13.69 -9.34 11.90
N PHE A 135 12.86 -9.19 12.93
CA PHE A 135 13.04 -8.09 13.86
C PHE A 135 14.19 -8.37 14.81
N VAL A 136 15.16 -7.46 14.86
CA VAL A 136 16.27 -7.51 15.80
C VAL A 136 16.16 -6.31 16.73
N MET A 137 16.06 -6.59 18.02
CA MET A 137 15.97 -5.57 19.08
C MET A 137 17.07 -4.51 18.91
N GLY A 138 16.68 -3.24 18.85
CA GLY A 138 17.59 -2.10 18.69
C GLY A 138 18.18 -1.90 17.28
N LYS A 139 17.98 -2.84 16.35
CA LYS A 139 18.46 -2.75 14.96
C LYS A 139 17.33 -2.66 13.92
N GLY A 140 16.10 -2.93 14.32
CA GLY A 140 14.95 -2.91 13.42
C GLY A 140 14.93 -4.15 12.52
N GLN A 141 15.01 -3.95 11.20
CA GLN A 141 15.09 -5.03 10.23
C GLN A 141 16.51 -5.61 10.22
N GLY A 142 16.68 -6.83 10.74
CA GLY A 142 17.93 -7.58 10.69
C GLY A 142 18.06 -8.41 9.40
N ASP A 143 19.30 -8.76 9.07
CA ASP A 143 19.65 -9.74 8.05
C ASP A 143 19.59 -11.18 8.59
#